data_AF-A0A661HIV4-F1
#
_entry.id   AF-A0A661HIV4-F1
#
_cell.length_a   1.000
_cell.length_b   1.000
_cell.length_c   1.000
_cell.angle_alpha   90.00
_cell.angle_beta   90.00
_cell.angle_gamma   90.00
#
_symmetry.space_group_name_H-M   'P 1'
#
loop_
_entity.id
_entity.type
_entity.pdbx_description
1 polymer ?
#
loop_
_entity_poly.entity_id
_entity_poly.type
_entity_poly.pdbx_seq_one_letter_code
_entity_poly.pdbx_strand_id
1 'polypeptide(L)'
;MKKYQQDYETLPNTLLVSATPNPLFIKEFLRLDEGDVIGMKSLNNSSYKIEFIEFCDKDESTNPLMMKQNDKNTFVISNTAITAQLSFIEHQAKENAILFHSKFIKKDKEYLFKEVFDSFKKEGTQKYDVLRSGPVVQASLNITCNKMVSEMTHAENFLQRLGRLDRFGENIEVNVYTIAITEGVKSGKAKDGSSRFLNELDSLQSAKAWYDFLENSLTKESYTINEIYAFYERFYKDESAKEFVRQDLVSALKKSVGVIDANVLDPKSFPNSKKDKDGGIKIKKNSLRGNSLFVQMAKCQVNSADDFEILEEYAYSDVNNAVTIENKVIEGYGDSKRNLLSFMANKHHNIKDVKKSYKDAQLLGEARDPNTPIYLSYTLKDLKKVESQPHPYAQYYAMGLKQSIGILSLQRLQKQN
;
A
#
# COMPACT_ATOMS: atom_id res chain seq x y z
N MET A 1 -26.10 -4.29 32.71
CA MET A 1 -27.14 -3.49 32.02
C MET A 1 -26.75 -3.35 30.56
N LYS A 2 -27.42 -4.08 29.67
CA LYS A 2 -27.37 -3.83 28.22
C LYS A 2 -28.03 -2.47 27.98
N LYS A 3 -27.32 -1.50 27.40
CA LYS A 3 -27.99 -0.31 26.86
C LYS A 3 -28.91 -0.81 25.74
N TYR A 4 -30.20 -0.58 25.93
CA TYR A 4 -31.24 -0.82 24.96
C TYR A 4 -30.86 -0.20 23.61
N GLN A 5 -31.12 -0.96 22.54
CA GLN A 5 -31.29 -0.45 21.18
C GLN A 5 -32.18 0.81 21.28
N GLN A 6 -31.66 1.94 20.82
CA GLN A 6 -32.46 3.15 20.67
C GLN A 6 -33.64 2.84 19.76
N ASP A 7 -34.83 3.30 20.15
CA ASP A 7 -36.03 3.26 19.33
C ASP A 7 -35.71 3.76 17.91
N TYR A 8 -36.20 3.02 16.91
CA TYR A 8 -36.02 3.27 15.48
C TYR A 8 -36.58 4.64 15.02
N GLU A 9 -37.23 5.41 15.89
CA GLU A 9 -38.06 6.56 15.48
C GLU A 9 -37.31 7.86 15.19
N THR A 10 -36.02 8.00 15.47
CA THR A 10 -35.24 9.13 14.93
C THR A 10 -33.77 8.78 14.77
N LEU A 11 -33.41 8.00 13.74
CA LEU A 11 -32.03 8.05 13.25
C LEU A 11 -31.76 9.49 12.76
N PRO A 12 -30.64 10.12 13.15
CA PRO A 12 -30.33 11.46 12.68
C PRO A 12 -30.18 11.46 11.16
N ASN A 13 -30.63 12.53 10.51
CA ASN A 13 -30.36 12.76 9.09
C ASN A 13 -28.86 12.60 8.85
N THR A 14 -28.49 11.62 8.02
CA THR A 14 -27.09 11.20 7.82
C THR A 14 -26.71 11.45 6.36
N LEU A 15 -25.70 12.30 6.15
CA LEU A 15 -25.10 12.50 4.83
C LEU A 15 -23.83 11.66 4.72
N LEU A 16 -23.81 10.73 3.77
CA LEU A 16 -22.63 9.94 3.41
C LEU A 16 -22.02 10.50 2.13
N VAL A 17 -20.71 10.73 2.11
CA VAL A 17 -19.99 11.26 0.96
C VAL A 17 -18.87 10.29 0.57
N SER A 18 -18.83 9.90 -0.70
CA SER A 18 -17.77 9.07 -1.27
C SER A 18 -17.47 9.50 -2.69
N ALA A 19 -16.20 9.43 -3.10
CA ALA A 19 -15.79 9.75 -4.46
C ALA A 19 -16.12 8.61 -5.46
N THR A 20 -15.99 7.36 -5.02
CA THR A 20 -16.23 6.16 -5.84
C THR A 20 -16.83 5.05 -4.98
N PRO A 21 -18.08 5.19 -4.51
CA PRO A 21 -18.68 4.16 -3.69
C PRO A 21 -19.02 2.92 -4.54
N ASN A 22 -18.84 1.73 -3.96
CA ASN A 22 -19.21 0.46 -4.58
C ASN A 22 -20.74 0.30 -4.55
N PRO A 23 -21.44 0.23 -5.71
CA PRO A 23 -22.89 0.16 -5.77
C PRO A 23 -23.49 -1.08 -5.10
N LEU A 24 -22.82 -2.24 -5.18
CA LEU A 24 -23.28 -3.45 -4.50
C LEU A 24 -23.19 -3.31 -2.98
N PHE A 25 -22.10 -2.71 -2.47
CA PHE A 25 -21.97 -2.44 -1.04
C PHE A 25 -23.06 -1.49 -0.54
N ILE A 26 -23.34 -0.40 -1.28
CA ILE A 26 -24.42 0.52 -0.92
C ILE A 26 -25.77 -0.20 -0.89
N LYS A 27 -26.11 -0.90 -1.97
CA LYS A 27 -27.45 -1.46 -2.16
C LYS A 27 -27.69 -2.71 -1.33
N GLU A 28 -26.74 -3.65 -1.31
CA GLU A 28 -26.94 -4.97 -0.69
C GLU A 28 -26.53 -5.00 0.78
N PHE A 29 -25.44 -4.29 1.12
CA PHE A 29 -24.90 -4.30 2.49
C PHE A 29 -25.49 -3.16 3.34
N LEU A 30 -25.38 -1.91 2.89
CA LEU A 30 -25.93 -0.77 3.62
C LEU A 30 -27.46 -0.65 3.47
N ARG A 31 -28.03 -1.23 2.40
CA ARG A 31 -29.47 -1.20 2.09
C ARG A 31 -30.03 0.22 2.00
N LEU A 32 -29.24 1.11 1.40
CA LEU A 32 -29.71 2.47 1.09
C LEU A 32 -30.57 2.43 -0.17
N ASP A 33 -31.64 3.22 -0.18
CA ASP A 33 -32.53 3.35 -1.33
C ASP A 33 -31.80 4.03 -2.50
N GLU A 34 -32.02 3.57 -3.72
CA GLU A 34 -31.37 4.15 -4.91
C GLU A 34 -31.75 5.62 -5.12
N GLY A 35 -32.97 6.00 -4.70
CA GLY A 35 -33.45 7.40 -4.73
C GLY A 35 -32.68 8.34 -3.82
N ASP A 36 -31.99 7.81 -2.79
CA ASP A 36 -31.19 8.59 -1.85
C ASP A 36 -29.72 8.72 -2.31
N VAL A 37 -29.34 8.05 -3.40
CA VAL A 37 -27.98 8.09 -3.95
C VAL A 37 -27.91 9.13 -5.07
N ILE A 38 -27.37 10.30 -4.75
CA ILE A 38 -27.21 11.40 -5.72
C ILE A 38 -25.79 11.40 -6.28
N GLY A 39 -25.66 11.08 -7.58
CA GLY A 39 -24.41 11.18 -8.32
C GLY A 39 -24.12 12.60 -8.82
N MET A 40 -22.87 13.05 -8.69
CA MET A 40 -22.41 14.33 -9.25
C MET A 40 -21.55 14.09 -10.49
N LYS A 41 -21.93 14.68 -11.62
CA LYS A 41 -21.14 14.61 -12.86
C LYS A 41 -19.85 15.41 -12.71
N SER A 42 -18.80 14.96 -13.39
CA SER A 42 -17.57 15.72 -13.48
C SER A 42 -17.76 16.94 -14.40
N LEU A 43 -17.15 18.05 -14.02
CA LEU A 43 -17.05 19.27 -14.85
C LEU A 43 -15.86 19.20 -15.82
N ASN A 44 -14.97 18.22 -15.65
CA ASN A 44 -13.82 18.02 -16.51
C ASN A 44 -14.28 17.43 -17.87
N ASN A 45 -13.88 18.08 -18.96
CA ASN A 45 -14.22 17.71 -20.34
C ASN A 45 -13.01 17.20 -21.15
N SER A 46 -11.88 16.95 -20.49
CA SER A 46 -10.68 16.40 -21.12
C SER A 46 -10.93 15.01 -21.71
N SER A 47 -10.09 14.65 -22.68
CA SER A 47 -10.13 13.35 -23.35
C SER A 47 -9.08 12.41 -22.77
N TYR A 48 -9.42 11.13 -22.71
CA TYR A 48 -8.63 10.07 -22.09
C TYR A 48 -8.56 8.85 -23.00
N LYS A 49 -7.36 8.31 -23.20
CA LYS A 49 -7.12 7.02 -23.86
C LYS A 49 -6.69 6.00 -22.82
N ILE A 50 -7.40 4.88 -22.74
CA ILE A 50 -7.06 3.76 -21.86
C ILE A 50 -6.33 2.71 -22.71
N GLU A 51 -5.13 2.32 -22.28
CA GLU A 51 -4.31 1.32 -22.97
C GLU A 51 -3.95 0.20 -22.01
N PHE A 52 -4.13 -1.06 -22.43
CA PHE A 52 -3.67 -2.22 -21.66
C PHE A 52 -2.34 -2.71 -22.23
N ILE A 53 -1.33 -2.83 -21.37
CA ILE A 53 -0.03 -3.42 -21.71
C ILE A 53 0.13 -4.69 -20.88
N GLU A 54 0.11 -5.81 -21.58
CA GLU A 54 0.40 -7.10 -20.97
C GLU A 54 1.90 -7.23 -20.67
N PHE A 55 2.24 -7.71 -19.48
CA PHE A 55 3.62 -7.98 -19.10
C PHE A 55 3.77 -9.33 -18.40
N CYS A 56 5.00 -9.84 -18.40
CA CYS A 56 5.36 -11.09 -17.74
C CYS A 56 6.12 -10.81 -16.44
N ASP A 57 5.64 -11.32 -15.32
CA ASP A 57 6.31 -11.20 -14.01
C ASP A 57 7.72 -11.82 -13.97
N LYS A 58 8.05 -12.68 -14.94
CA LYS A 58 9.39 -13.30 -15.06
C LYS A 58 10.35 -12.47 -15.92
N ASP A 59 9.84 -11.48 -16.64
CA ASP A 59 10.62 -10.63 -17.52
C ASP A 59 10.31 -9.16 -17.23
N GLU A 60 11.10 -8.58 -16.33
CA GLU A 60 10.97 -7.17 -15.91
C GLU A 60 11.07 -6.19 -17.09
N SER A 61 11.73 -6.56 -18.20
CA SER A 61 11.85 -5.68 -19.37
C SER A 61 10.52 -5.41 -20.06
N THR A 62 9.55 -6.30 -19.89
CA THR A 62 8.18 -6.13 -20.41
C THR A 62 7.28 -5.31 -19.49
N ASN A 63 7.68 -5.09 -18.23
CA ASN A 63 6.84 -4.47 -17.22
C ASN A 63 6.89 -2.94 -17.33
N PRO A 64 5.81 -2.26 -17.75
CA PRO A 64 5.81 -0.80 -17.91
C PRO A 64 5.99 -0.05 -16.59
N LEU A 65 5.72 -0.69 -15.43
CA LEU A 65 5.98 -0.12 -14.11
C LEU A 65 7.48 -0.05 -13.80
N MET A 66 8.30 -0.89 -14.44
CA MET A 66 9.75 -0.97 -14.27
C MET A 66 10.50 -0.16 -15.34
N MET A 67 9.80 0.40 -16.32
CA MET A 67 10.41 1.18 -17.40
C MET A 67 10.74 2.61 -16.96
N LYS A 68 11.80 3.16 -17.57
CA LYS A 68 12.14 4.56 -17.45
C LYS A 68 11.04 5.43 -18.10
N GLN A 69 10.65 6.48 -17.41
CA GLN A 69 9.75 7.52 -17.90
C GLN A 69 10.56 8.71 -18.38
N ASN A 70 10.27 9.17 -19.61
CA ASN A 70 10.94 10.33 -20.21
C ASN A 70 10.06 11.58 -20.16
N ASP A 71 8.74 11.41 -20.04
CA ASP A 71 7.79 12.51 -20.01
C ASP A 71 7.72 13.13 -18.61
N LYS A 72 7.61 14.46 -18.57
CA LYS A 72 7.42 15.19 -17.32
C LYS A 72 5.99 15.03 -16.80
N ASN A 73 5.83 15.23 -15.50
CA ASN A 73 4.57 15.11 -14.79
C ASN A 73 3.89 13.73 -15.01
N THR A 74 4.67 12.67 -14.81
CA THR A 74 4.24 11.28 -15.01
C THR A 74 4.06 10.56 -13.68
N PHE A 75 2.94 9.87 -13.50
CA PHE A 75 2.72 8.99 -12.35
C PHE A 75 2.89 7.53 -12.74
N VAL A 76 3.62 6.77 -11.93
CA VAL A 76 3.75 5.31 -12.02
C VAL A 76 3.23 4.71 -10.72
N ILE A 77 2.06 4.09 -10.76
CA ILE A 77 1.35 3.57 -9.60
C ILE A 77 1.32 2.04 -9.66
N SER A 78 1.99 1.40 -8.72
CA SER A 78 1.95 -0.06 -8.55
C SER A 78 1.04 -0.46 -7.39
N ASN A 79 0.58 -1.70 -7.40
CA ASN A 79 -0.27 -2.24 -6.34
C ASN A 79 0.51 -2.49 -5.04
N THR A 80 1.83 -2.61 -5.11
CA THR A 80 2.69 -2.87 -3.94
C THR A 80 3.75 -1.79 -3.75
N ALA A 81 4.13 -1.53 -2.50
CA ALA A 81 5.28 -0.66 -2.22
C ALA A 81 6.57 -1.21 -2.81
N ILE A 82 6.75 -2.54 -2.84
CA ILE A 82 7.96 -3.21 -3.30
C ILE A 82 8.20 -2.91 -4.78
N THR A 83 7.19 -3.02 -5.64
CA THR A 83 7.33 -2.69 -7.07
C THR A 83 7.75 -1.23 -7.26
N ALA A 84 7.12 -0.29 -6.54
CA ALA A 84 7.51 1.12 -6.58
C ALA A 84 8.95 1.35 -6.09
N GLN A 85 9.38 0.68 -5.02
CA GLN A 85 10.73 0.77 -4.48
C GLN A 85 11.79 0.27 -5.48
N LEU A 86 11.60 -0.93 -6.02
CA LEU A 86 12.54 -1.54 -6.97
C LEU A 86 12.64 -0.72 -8.26
N SER A 87 11.49 -0.30 -8.76
CA SER A 87 11.40 0.58 -9.93
C SER A 87 12.11 1.93 -9.70
N PHE A 88 11.97 2.53 -8.51
CA PHE A 88 12.71 3.74 -8.16
C PHE A 88 14.22 3.49 -8.04
N ILE A 89 14.66 2.39 -7.42
CA ILE A 89 16.08 2.05 -7.29
C ILE A 89 16.75 1.93 -8.67
N GLU A 90 16.08 1.30 -9.63
CA GLU A 90 16.61 1.10 -10.99
C GLU A 90 16.83 2.43 -11.76
N HIS A 91 16.05 3.46 -11.42
CA HIS A 91 16.01 4.73 -12.15
C HIS A 91 16.38 5.98 -11.36
N GLN A 92 16.71 5.89 -10.06
CA GLN A 92 16.98 7.06 -9.21
C GLN A 92 18.15 7.95 -9.69
N ALA A 93 19.08 7.39 -10.47
CA ALA A 93 20.17 8.12 -11.11
C ALA A 93 19.83 8.65 -12.52
N LYS A 94 18.78 8.10 -13.15
CA LYS A 94 18.39 8.33 -14.55
C LYS A 94 17.14 9.21 -14.69
N GLU A 95 16.34 9.31 -13.63
CA GLU A 95 15.10 10.07 -13.56
C GLU A 95 15.17 11.14 -12.47
N ASN A 96 14.50 12.26 -12.73
CA ASN A 96 14.11 13.20 -11.68
C ASN A 96 12.80 12.72 -11.02
N ALA A 97 12.90 11.59 -10.32
CA ALA A 97 11.77 10.92 -9.69
C ALA A 97 11.71 11.16 -8.17
N ILE A 98 10.51 11.07 -7.61
CA ILE A 98 10.25 10.91 -6.17
C ILE A 98 9.46 9.61 -5.93
N LEU A 99 9.67 8.99 -4.76
CA LEU A 99 9.06 7.72 -4.37
C LEU A 99 8.12 7.97 -3.19
N PHE A 100 6.91 7.44 -3.24
CA PHE A 100 5.98 7.57 -2.11
C PHE A 100 5.15 6.31 -1.85
N HIS A 101 5.17 5.83 -0.60
CA HIS A 101 4.43 4.65 -0.14
C HIS A 101 4.33 4.62 1.40
N SER A 102 3.78 3.54 1.97
CA SER A 102 3.54 3.42 3.41
C SER A 102 4.72 2.94 4.26
N LYS A 103 5.78 2.38 3.67
CA LYS A 103 6.90 1.71 4.37
C LYS A 103 8.03 2.67 4.83
N PHE A 104 7.69 3.87 5.28
CA PHE A 104 8.66 4.85 5.79
C PHE A 104 8.57 5.03 7.30
N ILE A 105 9.65 5.50 7.92
CA ILE A 105 9.55 6.11 9.26
C ILE A 105 8.71 7.39 9.20
N LYS A 106 8.14 7.78 10.35
CA LYS A 106 7.18 8.88 10.40
C LYS A 106 7.74 10.19 9.81
N LYS A 107 8.91 10.64 10.26
CA LYS A 107 9.56 11.86 9.76
C LYS A 107 9.75 11.86 8.24
N ASP A 108 10.26 10.77 7.69
CA ASP A 108 10.49 10.66 6.24
C ASP A 108 9.19 10.64 5.46
N LYS A 109 8.17 9.94 5.98
CA LYS A 109 6.83 9.93 5.37
C LYS A 109 6.23 11.33 5.29
N GLU A 110 6.34 12.11 6.38
CA GLU A 110 5.83 13.48 6.45
C GLU A 110 6.58 14.40 5.47
N TYR A 111 7.91 14.30 5.42
CA TYR A 111 8.73 15.03 4.47
C TYR A 111 8.36 14.69 3.02
N LEU A 112 8.36 13.39 2.66
CA LEU A 112 8.06 12.93 1.31
C LEU A 112 6.62 13.26 0.89
N PHE A 113 5.66 13.18 1.81
CA PHE A 113 4.29 13.61 1.54
C PHE A 113 4.24 15.07 1.12
N LYS A 114 4.95 15.95 1.85
CA LYS A 114 5.02 17.38 1.54
C LYS A 114 5.67 17.61 0.17
N GLU A 115 6.80 16.95 -0.10
CA GLU A 115 7.51 17.08 -1.38
C GLU A 115 6.65 16.63 -2.57
N VAL A 116 5.94 15.51 -2.45
CA VAL A 116 4.99 15.04 -3.47
C VAL A 116 3.85 16.05 -3.65
N PHE A 117 3.24 16.49 -2.55
CA PHE A 117 2.12 17.42 -2.59
C PHE A 117 2.51 18.76 -3.22
N ASP A 118 3.63 19.35 -2.79
CA ASP A 118 4.08 20.64 -3.30
C ASP A 118 4.54 20.57 -4.76
N SER A 119 5.09 19.44 -5.20
CA SER A 119 5.50 19.24 -6.60
C SER A 119 4.31 19.09 -7.55
N PHE A 120 3.28 18.32 -7.15
CA PHE A 120 2.23 17.85 -8.07
C PHE A 120 0.82 18.40 -7.80
N LYS A 121 0.63 19.29 -6.82
CA LYS A 121 -0.65 20.04 -6.67
C LYS A 121 -0.91 20.94 -7.88
N LYS A 122 -2.11 21.50 -7.97
CA LYS A 122 -2.43 22.55 -8.97
C LYS A 122 -1.41 23.67 -8.85
N GLU A 123 -0.80 24.08 -9.98
CA GLU A 123 0.27 25.09 -10.00
C GLU A 123 1.43 24.75 -9.04
N GLY A 124 1.73 23.44 -8.88
CA GLY A 124 2.82 22.94 -8.05
C GLY A 124 4.19 23.35 -8.57
N THR A 125 5.22 23.11 -7.75
CA THR A 125 6.60 23.54 -8.06
C THR A 125 7.23 22.80 -9.22
N GLN A 126 6.67 21.66 -9.64
CA GLN A 126 7.23 20.77 -10.65
C GLN A 126 8.69 20.38 -10.36
N LYS A 127 9.03 20.25 -9.07
CA LYS A 127 10.38 19.87 -8.63
C LYS A 127 10.77 18.48 -9.15
N TYR A 128 9.81 17.58 -9.24
CA TYR A 128 9.98 16.22 -9.74
C TYR A 128 9.19 16.01 -11.03
N ASP A 129 9.79 15.30 -11.97
CA ASP A 129 9.16 14.95 -13.24
C ASP A 129 8.32 13.67 -13.13
N VAL A 130 8.71 12.75 -12.25
CA VAL A 130 8.07 11.43 -12.10
C VAL A 130 7.72 11.15 -10.64
N LEU A 131 6.49 10.69 -10.38
CA LEU A 131 6.08 10.12 -9.10
C LEU A 131 5.96 8.61 -9.24
N ARG A 132 6.83 7.85 -8.57
CA ARG A 132 6.68 6.40 -8.40
C ARG A 132 5.99 6.14 -7.08
N SER A 133 4.89 5.38 -7.08
CA SER A 133 4.10 5.17 -5.87
C SER A 133 3.46 3.80 -5.75
N GLY A 134 3.22 3.39 -4.50
CA GLY A 134 2.26 2.34 -4.20
C GLY A 134 0.82 2.89 -4.15
N PRO A 135 -0.15 2.15 -3.57
CA PRO A 135 -1.56 2.56 -3.54
C PRO A 135 -1.86 3.85 -2.74
N VAL A 136 -0.92 4.33 -1.91
CA VAL A 136 -1.17 5.43 -0.96
C VAL A 136 -1.59 6.75 -1.61
N VAL A 137 -1.26 6.98 -2.87
CA VAL A 137 -1.63 8.21 -3.61
C VAL A 137 -3.12 8.31 -3.92
N GLN A 138 -3.88 7.23 -3.77
CA GLN A 138 -5.33 7.22 -3.93
C GLN A 138 -6.00 8.07 -2.83
N ALA A 139 -5.44 8.05 -1.61
CA ALA A 139 -6.01 8.72 -0.45
C ALA A 139 -5.48 10.16 -0.28
N SER A 140 -6.40 11.12 -0.18
CA SER A 140 -6.20 12.44 0.43
C SER A 140 -5.14 13.38 -0.18
N LEU A 141 -4.61 13.11 -1.38
CA LEU A 141 -3.70 14.01 -2.09
C LEU A 141 -4.41 14.77 -3.21
N ASN A 142 -4.42 16.09 -3.18
CA ASN A 142 -4.97 16.92 -4.26
C ASN A 142 -3.91 17.19 -5.35
N ILE A 143 -3.41 16.13 -5.98
CA ILE A 143 -2.34 16.16 -6.98
C ILE A 143 -2.84 15.75 -8.36
N THR A 144 -2.10 16.15 -9.40
CA THR A 144 -2.41 15.89 -10.81
C THR A 144 -1.18 15.44 -11.59
N CYS A 145 -1.38 14.65 -12.64
CA CYS A 145 -0.37 14.27 -13.62
C CYS A 145 -0.89 14.41 -15.06
N ASN A 146 0.01 14.42 -16.04
CA ASN A 146 -0.35 14.47 -17.47
C ASN A 146 -0.34 13.09 -18.13
N LYS A 147 0.43 12.16 -17.56
CA LYS A 147 0.54 10.78 -18.01
C LYS A 147 0.54 9.85 -16.82
N MET A 148 -0.12 8.69 -16.96
CA MET A 148 -0.17 7.71 -15.89
C MET A 148 0.08 6.29 -16.42
N VAL A 149 0.99 5.58 -15.75
CA VAL A 149 1.12 4.13 -15.80
C VAL A 149 0.61 3.58 -14.49
N SER A 150 -0.38 2.69 -14.51
CA SER A 150 -0.93 2.05 -13.31
C SER A 150 -0.97 0.54 -13.49
N GLU A 151 -0.75 -0.20 -12.41
CA GLU A 151 -1.06 -1.63 -12.39
C GLU A 151 -2.57 -1.88 -12.36
N MET A 152 -3.02 -2.97 -13.00
CA MET A 152 -4.42 -3.38 -13.04
C MET A 152 -4.97 -3.63 -11.62
N THR A 153 -6.22 -3.22 -11.39
CA THR A 153 -6.92 -3.34 -10.11
C THR A 153 -8.44 -3.31 -10.32
N HIS A 154 -9.25 -3.43 -9.26
CA HIS A 154 -10.70 -3.36 -9.35
C HIS A 154 -11.21 -1.94 -9.69
N ALA A 155 -12.46 -1.83 -10.11
CA ALA A 155 -13.04 -0.64 -10.73
C ALA A 155 -12.91 0.64 -9.87
N GLU A 156 -13.19 0.56 -8.57
CA GLU A 156 -13.12 1.72 -7.66
C GLU A 156 -11.70 2.27 -7.57
N ASN A 157 -10.71 1.39 -7.35
CA ASN A 157 -9.31 1.77 -7.27
C ASN A 157 -8.79 2.31 -8.61
N PHE A 158 -9.23 1.74 -9.72
CA PHE A 158 -8.92 2.19 -11.07
C PHE A 158 -9.37 3.64 -11.27
N LEU A 159 -10.63 3.95 -10.94
CA LEU A 159 -11.19 5.29 -11.09
C LEU A 159 -10.57 6.29 -10.11
N GLN A 160 -10.24 5.88 -8.89
CA GLN A 160 -9.53 6.75 -7.94
C GLN A 160 -8.14 7.14 -8.42
N ARG A 161 -7.45 6.25 -9.15
CA ARG A 161 -6.16 6.55 -9.79
C ARG A 161 -6.37 7.45 -11.00
N LEU A 162 -7.32 7.11 -11.88
CA LEU A 162 -7.70 7.95 -13.02
C LEU A 162 -8.07 9.38 -12.61
N GLY A 163 -8.72 9.58 -11.46
CA GLY A 163 -9.05 10.91 -10.91
C GLY A 163 -7.85 11.78 -10.51
N ARG A 164 -6.61 11.28 -10.68
CA ARG A 164 -5.35 12.05 -10.57
C ARG A 164 -4.75 12.38 -11.94
N LEU A 165 -5.20 11.72 -13.01
CA LEU A 165 -4.80 12.04 -14.37
C LEU A 165 -5.62 13.23 -14.86
N ASP A 166 -4.95 14.35 -15.11
CA ASP A 166 -5.56 15.62 -15.47
C ASP A 166 -6.72 15.99 -14.54
N ARG A 167 -6.44 16.00 -13.24
CA ARG A 167 -7.44 16.21 -12.18
C ARG A 167 -8.21 17.51 -12.34
N PHE A 168 -7.58 18.53 -12.91
CA PHE A 168 -8.14 19.87 -13.08
C PHE A 168 -8.75 20.11 -14.46
N GLY A 169 -8.64 19.15 -15.39
CA GLY A 169 -9.22 19.25 -16.73
C GLY A 169 -8.58 20.35 -17.57
N GLU A 170 -7.26 20.47 -17.47
CA GLU A 170 -6.48 21.56 -18.09
C GLU A 170 -5.76 21.11 -19.36
N ASN A 171 -5.61 19.80 -19.57
CA ASN A 171 -4.92 19.28 -20.74
C ASN A 171 -5.79 19.37 -22.00
N ILE A 172 -5.20 19.89 -23.06
CA ILE A 172 -5.82 19.96 -24.40
C ILE A 172 -5.61 18.64 -25.15
N GLU A 173 -4.46 18.00 -24.94
CA GLU A 173 -4.11 16.73 -25.54
C GLU A 173 -4.84 15.56 -24.86
N VAL A 174 -4.91 14.43 -25.57
CA VAL A 174 -5.49 13.21 -25.02
C VAL A 174 -4.60 12.67 -23.90
N ASN A 175 -5.16 12.57 -22.71
CA ASN A 175 -4.49 12.00 -21.55
C ASN A 175 -4.34 10.48 -21.72
N VAL A 176 -3.12 9.96 -21.62
CA VAL A 176 -2.87 8.52 -21.75
C VAL A 176 -2.86 7.85 -20.37
N TYR A 177 -3.76 6.89 -20.19
CA TYR A 177 -3.84 6.02 -19.03
C TYR A 177 -3.44 4.59 -19.39
N THR A 178 -2.16 4.28 -19.17
CA THR A 178 -1.59 2.96 -19.44
C THR A 178 -1.78 2.04 -18.24
N ILE A 179 -2.30 0.84 -18.49
CA ILE A 179 -2.63 -0.16 -17.50
C ILE A 179 -1.75 -1.39 -17.68
N ALA A 180 -0.85 -1.63 -16.75
CA ALA A 180 -0.02 -2.83 -16.70
C ALA A 180 -0.86 -4.01 -16.19
N ILE A 181 -0.97 -5.07 -16.97
CA ILE A 181 -1.76 -6.26 -16.61
C ILE A 181 -0.99 -7.55 -16.89
N THR A 182 -1.18 -8.56 -16.05
CA THR A 182 -0.61 -9.90 -16.25
C THR A 182 -1.66 -10.90 -16.69
N GLU A 183 -1.23 -12.01 -17.30
CA GLU A 183 -2.11 -13.12 -17.67
C GLU A 183 -2.84 -13.75 -16.47
N GLY A 184 -2.24 -13.75 -15.28
CA GLY A 184 -2.91 -14.20 -14.05
C GLY A 184 -4.12 -13.33 -13.71
N VAL A 185 -4.03 -12.01 -13.90
CA VAL A 185 -5.15 -11.09 -13.67
C VAL A 185 -6.22 -11.26 -14.74
N LYS A 186 -5.84 -11.29 -16.03
CA LYS A 186 -6.78 -11.54 -17.15
C LYS A 186 -7.56 -12.84 -17.00
N SER A 187 -6.87 -13.91 -16.59
CA SER A 187 -7.51 -15.21 -16.40
C SER A 187 -8.26 -15.34 -15.06
N GLY A 188 -8.10 -14.40 -14.13
CA GLY A 188 -8.62 -14.50 -12.76
C GLY A 188 -8.02 -15.66 -11.97
N LYS A 189 -6.76 -16.00 -12.22
CA LYS A 189 -6.06 -17.12 -11.55
C LYS A 189 -4.78 -16.61 -10.92
N ALA A 190 -4.61 -16.88 -9.62
CA ALA A 190 -3.46 -16.48 -8.81
C ALA A 190 -2.14 -17.21 -9.19
N LYS A 191 -1.65 -16.98 -10.41
CA LYS A 191 -0.49 -17.67 -11.02
C LYS A 191 0.79 -16.86 -10.97
N ASP A 192 0.69 -15.55 -10.83
CA ASP A 192 1.79 -14.60 -10.80
C ASP A 192 1.69 -13.68 -9.58
N GLY A 193 2.68 -12.81 -9.37
CA GLY A 193 2.74 -11.91 -8.23
C GLY A 193 1.57 -10.92 -8.19
N SER A 194 1.23 -10.31 -9.33
CA SER A 194 0.13 -9.35 -9.43
C SER A 194 -1.22 -9.99 -9.07
N SER A 195 -1.55 -11.14 -9.67
CA SER A 195 -2.79 -11.87 -9.42
C SER A 195 -2.87 -12.45 -8.01
N ARG A 196 -1.77 -12.96 -7.45
CA ARG A 196 -1.73 -13.41 -6.04
C ARG A 196 -1.99 -12.26 -5.08
N PHE A 197 -1.40 -11.10 -5.32
CA PHE A 197 -1.63 -9.92 -4.48
C PHE A 197 -3.09 -9.47 -4.49
N LEU A 198 -3.72 -9.37 -5.67
CA LEU A 198 -5.14 -9.03 -5.76
C LEU A 198 -6.04 -10.09 -5.10
N ASN A 199 -5.67 -11.37 -5.17
CA ASN A 199 -6.39 -12.47 -4.53
C ASN A 199 -6.26 -12.41 -2.99
N GLU A 200 -5.09 -12.09 -2.47
CA GLU A 200 -4.88 -11.87 -1.02
C GLU A 200 -5.76 -10.74 -0.49
N LEU A 201 -5.96 -9.71 -1.31
CA LEU A 201 -6.85 -8.57 -1.04
C LEU A 201 -8.34 -8.82 -1.30
N ASP A 202 -8.74 -10.04 -1.70
CA ASP A 202 -10.13 -10.35 -2.09
C ASP A 202 -10.65 -9.42 -3.20
N SER A 203 -9.85 -9.24 -4.25
CA SER A 203 -10.18 -8.31 -5.34
C SER A 203 -9.81 -8.82 -6.74
N LEU A 204 -9.33 -10.06 -6.85
CA LEU A 204 -8.89 -10.64 -8.13
C LEU A 204 -10.05 -10.82 -9.10
N GLN A 205 -11.19 -11.33 -8.63
CA GLN A 205 -12.34 -11.58 -9.50
C GLN A 205 -12.97 -10.25 -9.96
N SER A 206 -13.03 -9.27 -9.08
CA SER A 206 -13.49 -7.91 -9.36
C SER A 206 -12.59 -7.21 -10.37
N ALA A 207 -11.27 -7.34 -10.23
CA ALA A 207 -10.31 -6.80 -11.19
C ALA A 207 -10.42 -7.47 -12.56
N LYS A 208 -10.54 -8.79 -12.60
CA LYS A 208 -10.77 -9.54 -13.84
C LYS A 208 -12.05 -9.09 -14.54
N ALA A 209 -13.18 -9.07 -13.82
CA ALA A 209 -14.47 -8.66 -14.38
C ALA A 209 -14.43 -7.23 -14.91
N TRP A 210 -13.74 -6.32 -14.20
CA TRP A 210 -13.56 -4.95 -14.66
C TRP A 210 -12.71 -4.87 -15.94
N TYR A 211 -11.62 -5.64 -16.02
CA TYR A 211 -10.82 -5.76 -17.25
C TYR A 211 -11.67 -6.24 -18.42
N ASP A 212 -12.35 -7.38 -18.29
CA ASP A 212 -13.16 -7.96 -19.36
C ASP A 212 -14.25 -6.99 -19.82
N PHE A 213 -14.90 -6.30 -18.87
CA PHE A 213 -15.92 -5.31 -19.19
C PHE A 213 -15.34 -4.14 -19.99
N LEU A 214 -14.19 -3.59 -19.58
CA LEU A 214 -13.53 -2.49 -20.29
C LEU A 214 -13.06 -2.92 -21.68
N GLU A 215 -12.41 -4.08 -21.82
CA GLU A 215 -11.94 -4.59 -23.10
C GLU A 215 -13.07 -4.69 -24.14
N ASN A 216 -14.27 -5.12 -23.70
CA ASN A 216 -15.44 -5.19 -24.56
C ASN A 216 -16.16 -3.84 -24.77
N SER A 217 -15.96 -2.88 -23.87
CA SER A 217 -16.66 -1.58 -23.89
C SER A 217 -15.89 -0.47 -24.60
N LEU A 218 -14.57 -0.60 -24.70
CA LEU A 218 -13.70 0.42 -25.27
C LEU A 218 -13.63 0.31 -26.80
N THR A 219 -14.54 0.98 -27.50
CA THR A 219 -14.67 0.98 -28.98
C THR A 219 -14.13 2.22 -29.71
N LYS A 220 -13.92 3.33 -29.01
CA LYS A 220 -13.35 4.61 -29.48
C LYS A 220 -11.87 4.75 -29.10
N GLU A 221 -11.18 5.64 -29.79
CA GLU A 221 -9.79 6.01 -29.48
C GLU A 221 -9.64 6.79 -28.17
N SER A 222 -10.63 7.60 -27.80
CA SER A 222 -10.63 8.37 -26.55
C SER A 222 -12.03 8.61 -26.01
N TYR A 223 -12.10 8.95 -24.72
CA TYR A 223 -13.33 9.14 -23.95
C TYR A 223 -13.21 10.36 -23.04
N THR A 224 -14.33 11.01 -22.79
CA THR A 224 -14.45 11.95 -21.68
C THR A 224 -14.49 11.22 -20.34
N ILE A 225 -14.14 11.91 -19.26
CA ILE A 225 -14.22 11.32 -17.90
C ILE A 225 -15.65 10.87 -17.54
N ASN A 226 -16.68 11.60 -18.01
CA ASN A 226 -18.08 11.25 -17.77
C ASN A 226 -18.49 9.98 -18.51
N GLU A 227 -17.95 9.72 -19.71
CA GLU A 227 -18.14 8.43 -20.40
C GLU A 227 -17.48 7.28 -19.64
N ILE A 228 -16.31 7.52 -19.04
CA ILE A 228 -15.64 6.50 -18.21
C ILE A 228 -16.43 6.20 -16.93
N TYR A 229 -17.01 7.21 -16.27
CA TYR A 229 -17.94 6.96 -15.16
C TYR A 229 -19.22 6.25 -15.60
N ALA A 230 -19.71 6.49 -16.82
CA ALA A 230 -20.83 5.72 -17.36
C ALA A 230 -20.46 4.25 -17.64
N PHE A 231 -19.19 3.92 -17.91
CA PHE A 231 -18.73 2.52 -17.94
C PHE A 231 -18.86 1.86 -16.57
N TYR A 232 -18.45 2.56 -15.50
CA TYR A 232 -18.58 2.08 -14.13
C TYR A 232 -20.04 1.80 -13.74
N GLU A 233 -20.96 2.71 -14.05
CA GLU A 233 -22.39 2.48 -13.79
C GLU A 233 -22.94 1.28 -14.55
N ARG A 234 -22.53 1.10 -15.82
CA ARG A 234 -22.95 -0.05 -16.63
C ARG A 234 -22.35 -1.36 -16.15
N PHE A 235 -21.10 -1.36 -15.72
CA PHE A 235 -20.45 -2.52 -15.12
C PHE A 235 -21.25 -3.05 -13.92
N TYR A 236 -21.76 -2.17 -13.06
CA TYR A 236 -22.62 -2.56 -11.94
C TYR A 236 -24.06 -2.90 -12.31
N LYS A 237 -24.46 -2.73 -13.58
CA LYS A 237 -25.74 -3.24 -14.11
C LYS A 237 -25.60 -4.61 -14.76
N ASP A 238 -24.39 -5.02 -15.11
CA ASP A 238 -24.10 -6.35 -15.66
C ASP A 238 -24.16 -7.42 -14.56
N GLU A 239 -25.04 -8.42 -14.74
CA GLU A 239 -25.23 -9.48 -13.73
C GLU A 239 -24.00 -10.39 -13.58
N SER A 240 -23.27 -10.63 -14.67
CA SER A 240 -22.08 -11.47 -14.64
C SER A 240 -20.93 -10.78 -13.89
N ALA A 241 -20.74 -9.48 -14.14
CA ALA A 241 -19.78 -8.66 -13.42
C ALA A 241 -20.11 -8.58 -11.92
N LYS A 242 -21.38 -8.33 -11.59
CA LYS A 242 -21.84 -8.26 -10.20
C LYS A 242 -21.55 -9.54 -9.42
N GLU A 243 -21.66 -10.71 -10.04
CA GLU A 243 -21.40 -11.97 -9.34
C GLU A 243 -19.93 -12.10 -8.93
N PHE A 244 -18.99 -11.73 -9.81
CA PHE A 244 -17.57 -11.69 -9.47
C PHE A 244 -17.26 -10.69 -8.35
N VAL A 245 -17.86 -9.50 -8.41
CA VAL A 245 -17.68 -8.50 -7.34
C VAL A 245 -18.29 -8.98 -6.02
N ARG A 246 -19.45 -9.63 -6.06
CA ARG A 246 -20.11 -10.19 -4.87
C ARG A 246 -19.27 -11.28 -4.23
N GLN A 247 -18.68 -12.18 -5.03
CA GLN A 247 -17.80 -13.23 -4.53
C GLN A 247 -16.64 -12.65 -3.70
N ASP A 248 -15.95 -11.67 -4.27
CA ASP A 248 -14.84 -10.97 -3.63
C ASP A 248 -15.30 -10.21 -2.36
N LEU A 249 -16.41 -9.47 -2.45
CA LEU A 249 -16.98 -8.74 -1.32
C LEU A 249 -17.33 -9.67 -0.15
N VAL A 250 -17.98 -10.81 -0.43
CA VAL A 250 -18.32 -11.81 0.59
C VAL A 250 -17.06 -12.41 1.21
N SER A 251 -16.03 -12.68 0.40
CA SER A 251 -14.74 -13.17 0.90
C SER A 251 -14.07 -12.16 1.83
N ALA A 252 -14.01 -10.89 1.43
CA ALA A 252 -13.47 -9.79 2.22
C ALA A 252 -14.21 -9.61 3.56
N LEU A 253 -15.55 -9.65 3.54
CA LEU A 253 -16.38 -9.55 4.74
C LEU A 253 -16.16 -10.74 5.69
N LYS A 254 -16.08 -11.97 5.17
CA LYS A 254 -15.77 -13.16 5.99
C LYS A 254 -14.40 -13.04 6.66
N LYS A 255 -13.36 -12.63 5.92
CA LYS A 255 -12.03 -12.39 6.50
C LYS A 255 -12.08 -11.28 7.55
N SER A 256 -12.84 -10.21 7.32
CA SER A 256 -12.99 -9.09 8.25
C SER A 256 -13.62 -9.53 9.58
N VAL A 257 -14.66 -10.36 9.54
CA VAL A 257 -15.25 -10.97 10.73
C VAL A 257 -14.21 -11.79 11.49
N GLY A 258 -13.46 -12.66 10.80
CA GLY A 258 -12.40 -13.44 11.44
C GLY A 258 -11.30 -12.58 12.10
N VAL A 259 -10.94 -11.45 11.48
CA VAL A 259 -9.99 -10.49 12.06
C VAL A 259 -10.58 -9.80 13.30
N ILE A 260 -11.86 -9.42 13.27
CA ILE A 260 -12.54 -8.80 14.41
C ILE A 260 -12.62 -9.82 15.56
N ASP A 261 -13.10 -11.03 15.32
CA ASP A 261 -13.24 -12.07 16.35
C ASP A 261 -11.90 -12.45 17.00
N ALA A 262 -10.83 -12.54 16.20
CA ALA A 262 -9.50 -12.88 16.70
C ALA A 262 -8.86 -11.76 17.54
N ASN A 263 -9.18 -10.50 17.27
CA ASN A 263 -8.42 -9.37 17.80
C ASN A 263 -9.23 -8.41 18.69
N VAL A 264 -10.55 -8.40 18.59
CA VAL A 264 -11.42 -7.47 19.32
C VAL A 264 -12.30 -8.28 20.25
N LEU A 265 -11.88 -8.40 21.51
CA LEU A 265 -12.79 -8.75 22.59
C LEU A 265 -13.79 -7.59 22.73
N ASP A 266 -15.10 -7.87 22.73
CA ASP A 266 -16.25 -6.95 22.85
C ASP A 266 -15.90 -5.53 23.34
N PRO A 267 -16.49 -4.46 22.77
CA PRO A 267 -16.10 -3.08 23.07
C PRO A 267 -16.19 -2.76 24.56
N LYS A 268 -15.07 -2.95 25.28
CA LYS A 268 -14.87 -2.47 26.64
C LYS A 268 -14.30 -1.06 26.52
N SER A 269 -15.10 -0.04 26.84
CA SER A 269 -14.58 1.31 26.96
C SER A 269 -13.63 1.32 28.18
N PHE A 270 -12.33 1.28 27.92
CA PHE A 270 -11.36 1.56 28.97
C PHE A 270 -11.18 3.07 29.06
N PRO A 271 -11.17 3.68 30.25
CA PRO A 271 -10.81 5.08 30.40
C PRO A 271 -9.45 5.34 29.72
N ASN A 272 -9.28 6.54 29.15
CA ASN A 272 -8.09 6.92 28.39
C ASN A 272 -6.82 6.47 29.12
N SER A 273 -6.08 5.55 28.50
CA SER A 273 -4.76 5.15 29.00
C SER A 273 -3.90 6.41 29.01
N LYS A 274 -3.34 6.74 30.19
CA LYS A 274 -2.38 7.85 30.34
C LYS A 274 -1.29 7.67 29.28
N LYS A 275 -0.94 8.77 28.58
CA LYS A 275 0.28 8.78 27.76
C LYS A 275 1.45 8.35 28.65
N ASP A 276 2.28 7.44 28.15
CA ASP A 276 3.49 7.08 28.88
C ASP A 276 4.37 8.32 29.05
N LYS A 277 4.98 8.46 30.23
CA LYS A 277 5.79 9.63 30.57
C LYS A 277 7.02 9.76 29.66
N ASP A 278 7.45 8.66 29.05
CA ASP A 278 8.65 8.55 28.21
C ASP A 278 8.36 8.66 26.70
N GLY A 279 7.11 8.97 26.32
CA GLY A 279 6.69 9.12 24.92
C GLY A 279 6.30 7.81 24.25
N GLY A 280 5.40 7.90 23.25
CA GLY A 280 4.90 6.75 22.50
C GLY A 280 3.51 6.25 22.92
N ILE A 281 2.75 5.73 21.95
CA ILE A 281 1.44 5.10 22.19
C ILE A 281 1.63 3.59 22.11
N LYS A 282 1.45 2.90 23.24
CA LYS A 282 1.47 1.44 23.31
C LYS A 282 0.31 0.82 22.54
N ILE A 283 0.60 -0.18 21.70
CA ILE A 283 -0.42 -0.88 20.92
C ILE A 283 -1.18 -1.84 21.84
N LYS A 284 -2.51 -1.75 21.84
CA LYS A 284 -3.35 -2.69 22.60
C LYS A 284 -3.34 -4.06 21.93
N LYS A 285 -3.05 -5.11 22.72
CA LYS A 285 -3.06 -6.51 22.26
C LYS A 285 -4.40 -6.89 21.61
N ASN A 286 -5.50 -6.53 22.25
CA ASN A 286 -6.85 -6.79 21.74
C ASN A 286 -7.35 -5.54 21.00
N SER A 287 -6.87 -5.36 19.77
CA SER A 287 -7.35 -4.32 18.85
C SER A 287 -7.10 -4.75 17.40
N LEU A 288 -7.72 -4.10 16.42
CA LEU A 288 -7.42 -4.33 15.00
C LEU A 288 -5.93 -4.14 14.65
N ARG A 289 -5.20 -3.33 15.43
CA ARG A 289 -3.75 -3.15 15.29
C ARG A 289 -2.91 -4.10 16.15
N GLY A 290 -3.54 -5.00 16.91
CA GLY A 290 -2.90 -5.86 17.92
C GLY A 290 -1.87 -6.84 17.38
N ASN A 291 -1.91 -7.12 16.07
CA ASN A 291 -0.97 -7.94 15.32
C ASN A 291 0.21 -7.15 14.74
N SER A 292 0.21 -5.82 14.85
CA SER A 292 1.35 -4.99 14.48
C SER A 292 2.26 -4.76 15.69
N LEU A 293 3.56 -4.87 15.49
CA LEU A 293 4.59 -4.68 16.52
C LEU A 293 5.56 -3.60 16.08
N PHE A 294 6.06 -2.83 17.05
CA PHE A 294 7.14 -1.87 16.79
C PHE A 294 8.43 -2.62 16.43
N VAL A 295 9.13 -2.09 15.44
CA VAL A 295 10.32 -2.72 14.88
C VAL A 295 11.45 -1.71 14.70
N GLN A 296 12.68 -2.20 14.84
CA GLN A 296 13.91 -1.47 14.59
C GLN A 296 14.76 -2.22 13.56
N MET A 297 15.57 -1.51 12.79
CA MET A 297 16.41 -2.09 11.75
C MET A 297 17.62 -1.22 11.48
N ALA A 298 18.72 -1.84 11.05
CA ALA A 298 19.86 -1.12 10.53
C ALA A 298 19.50 -0.40 9.22
N LYS A 299 20.19 0.71 8.96
CA LYS A 299 20.10 1.40 7.68
C LYS A 299 20.98 0.72 6.64
N CYS A 300 20.62 0.86 5.37
CA CYS A 300 21.53 0.63 4.26
C CYS A 300 21.46 1.79 3.26
N GLN A 301 22.59 2.11 2.64
CA GLN A 301 22.68 3.01 1.50
C GLN A 301 22.56 2.19 0.22
N VAL A 302 21.68 2.59 -0.70
CA VAL A 302 21.43 1.91 -1.98
C VAL A 302 21.80 2.86 -3.11
N ASN A 303 22.95 2.62 -3.72
CA ASN A 303 23.46 3.46 -4.81
C ASN A 303 22.88 3.05 -6.16
N SER A 304 22.67 1.74 -6.35
CA SER A 304 22.05 1.16 -7.54
C SER A 304 21.36 -0.16 -7.20
N ALA A 305 20.78 -0.83 -8.20
CA ALA A 305 20.16 -2.15 -8.01
C ALA A 305 21.15 -3.24 -7.55
N ASP A 306 22.44 -3.09 -7.87
CA ASP A 306 23.49 -4.08 -7.59
C ASP A 306 24.54 -3.56 -6.58
N ASP A 307 24.36 -2.35 -6.06
CA ASP A 307 25.31 -1.71 -5.14
C ASP A 307 24.59 -1.11 -3.92
N PHE A 308 24.84 -1.72 -2.76
CA PHE A 308 24.37 -1.23 -1.47
C PHE A 308 25.38 -1.49 -0.35
N GLU A 309 25.34 -0.64 0.67
CA GLU A 309 26.19 -0.71 1.85
C GLU A 309 25.34 -0.70 3.12
N ILE A 310 25.59 -1.63 4.06
CA ILE A 310 24.94 -1.60 5.38
C ILE A 310 25.66 -0.57 6.23
N LEU A 311 24.90 0.39 6.77
CA LEU A 311 25.44 1.48 7.57
C LEU A 311 25.49 1.09 9.06
N GLU A 312 26.41 1.70 9.80
CA GLU A 312 26.55 1.55 11.25
C GLU A 312 25.55 2.43 12.04
N GLU A 313 24.31 2.48 11.54
CA GLU A 313 23.22 3.27 12.09
C GLU A 313 21.89 2.49 12.07
N TYR A 314 20.99 2.86 12.98
CA TYR A 314 19.62 2.35 13.03
C TYR A 314 18.63 3.36 12.44
N ALA A 315 17.49 2.87 11.95
CA ALA A 315 16.50 3.67 11.21
C ALA A 315 16.03 4.93 11.97
N TYR A 316 15.90 4.83 13.28
CA TYR A 316 15.53 5.96 14.15
C TYR A 316 16.15 5.82 15.54
N SER A 317 16.48 6.94 16.17
CA SER A 317 16.86 7.05 17.58
C SER A 317 15.70 7.56 18.46
N ASP A 318 14.84 8.41 17.90
CA ASP A 318 13.63 8.92 18.54
C ASP A 318 12.44 7.97 18.30
N VAL A 319 11.85 7.45 19.39
CA VAL A 319 10.69 6.55 19.37
C VAL A 319 9.44 7.15 18.73
N ASN A 320 9.35 8.49 18.59
CA ASN A 320 8.29 9.12 17.82
C ASN A 320 8.33 8.78 16.33
N ASN A 321 9.47 8.29 15.84
CA ASN A 321 9.67 7.80 14.47
C ASN A 321 9.53 6.28 14.34
N ALA A 322 9.15 5.59 15.43
CA ALA A 322 9.00 4.15 15.41
C ALA A 322 7.94 3.71 14.40
N VAL A 323 8.22 2.59 13.74
CA VAL A 323 7.36 1.99 12.71
C VAL A 323 6.91 0.63 13.16
N THR A 324 5.82 0.15 12.57
CA THR A 324 5.23 -1.13 12.93
C THR A 324 5.13 -2.07 11.73
N ILE A 325 5.38 -3.36 11.97
CA ILE A 325 5.20 -4.44 10.99
C ILE A 325 4.30 -5.51 11.61
N GLU A 326 3.54 -6.20 10.76
CA GLU A 326 2.70 -7.33 11.16
C GLU A 326 3.54 -8.52 11.67
N ASN A 327 3.08 -9.15 12.75
CA ASN A 327 3.73 -10.31 13.38
C ASN A 327 4.08 -11.41 12.40
N LYS A 328 3.16 -11.77 11.48
CA LYS A 328 3.38 -12.83 10.48
C LYS A 328 4.59 -12.55 9.60
N VAL A 329 4.85 -11.28 9.25
CA VAL A 329 6.03 -10.89 8.46
C VAL A 329 7.30 -11.13 9.27
N ILE A 330 7.29 -10.78 10.56
CA ILE A 330 8.42 -10.91 11.49
C ILE A 330 8.73 -12.40 11.74
N GLU A 331 7.69 -13.21 11.88
CA GLU A 331 7.75 -14.66 12.12
C GLU A 331 7.97 -15.47 10.82
N GLY A 332 8.11 -14.79 9.67
CA GLY A 332 8.42 -15.44 8.39
C GLY A 332 7.26 -16.24 7.80
N TYR A 333 6.01 -15.93 8.15
CA TYR A 333 4.80 -16.66 7.75
C TYR A 333 4.82 -18.15 8.11
N GLY A 334 5.53 -18.51 9.18
CA GLY A 334 5.71 -19.90 9.61
C GLY A 334 6.89 -20.63 8.93
N ASP A 335 7.60 -19.99 7.99
CA ASP A 335 8.86 -20.51 7.47
C ASP A 335 10.01 -20.14 8.43
N SER A 336 10.56 -21.16 9.09
CA SER A 336 11.67 -20.99 10.04
C SER A 336 12.91 -20.35 9.42
N LYS A 337 13.13 -20.49 8.11
CA LYS A 337 14.25 -19.84 7.40
C LYS A 337 14.07 -18.33 7.26
N ARG A 338 12.85 -17.83 7.42
CA ARG A 338 12.46 -16.41 7.31
C ARG A 338 12.20 -15.77 8.67
N ASN A 339 12.29 -16.53 9.76
CA ASN A 339 11.88 -16.08 11.09
C ASN A 339 12.93 -15.14 11.73
N LEU A 340 12.66 -13.83 11.64
CA LEU A 340 13.50 -12.79 12.21
C LEU A 340 13.36 -12.70 13.74
N LEU A 341 12.21 -13.08 14.30
CA LEU A 341 12.00 -13.14 15.74
C LEU A 341 12.95 -14.13 16.40
N SER A 342 13.07 -15.35 15.84
CA SER A 342 13.98 -16.37 16.35
C SER A 342 15.43 -15.93 16.26
N PHE A 343 15.82 -15.24 15.17
CA PHE A 343 17.16 -14.67 15.06
C PHE A 343 17.44 -13.64 16.17
N MET A 344 16.49 -12.74 16.43
CA MET A 344 16.58 -11.77 17.54
C MET A 344 16.65 -12.47 18.90
N ALA A 345 15.72 -13.38 19.21
CA ALA A 345 15.64 -14.07 20.49
C ALA A 345 16.98 -14.74 20.88
N ASN A 346 17.66 -15.34 19.89
CA ASN A 346 18.91 -16.04 20.11
C ASN A 346 20.12 -15.12 20.34
N LYS A 347 20.13 -13.89 19.81
CA LYS A 347 21.35 -13.07 19.73
C LYS A 347 21.25 -11.70 20.41
N HIS A 348 20.05 -11.15 20.55
CA HIS A 348 19.82 -9.75 20.93
C HIS A 348 20.46 -9.36 22.27
N HIS A 349 20.35 -10.24 23.28
CA HIS A 349 20.90 -10.03 24.62
C HIS A 349 22.41 -9.78 24.61
N ASN A 350 23.16 -10.49 23.75
CA ASN A 350 24.60 -10.31 23.59
C ASN A 350 24.96 -9.11 22.71
N ILE A 351 24.08 -8.71 21.78
CA ILE A 351 24.30 -7.57 20.90
C ILE A 351 24.11 -6.24 21.63
N LYS A 352 23.02 -6.14 22.42
CA LYS A 352 22.58 -4.91 23.10
C LYS A 352 22.91 -4.85 24.59
N ASP A 353 23.55 -5.89 25.14
CA ASP A 353 23.87 -6.00 26.57
C ASP A 353 22.61 -5.84 27.45
N VAL A 354 21.58 -6.62 27.12
CA VAL A 354 20.28 -6.61 27.80
C VAL A 354 19.92 -8.01 28.30
N LYS A 355 18.99 -8.08 29.26
CA LYS A 355 18.54 -9.37 29.79
C LYS A 355 17.92 -10.25 28.69
N LYS A 356 18.33 -11.51 28.65
CA LYS A 356 17.76 -12.51 27.74
C LYS A 356 16.29 -12.77 28.03
N SER A 357 15.46 -12.66 26.98
CA SER A 357 14.09 -13.20 26.99
C SER A 357 14.11 -14.66 26.56
N TYR A 358 13.33 -15.49 27.24
CA TYR A 358 13.28 -16.94 27.01
C TYR A 358 12.00 -17.40 26.29
N LYS A 359 11.05 -16.49 26.04
CA LYS A 359 9.76 -16.81 25.43
C LYS A 359 9.43 -15.82 24.33
N ASP A 360 9.13 -16.31 23.13
CA ASP A 360 8.71 -15.48 22.01
C ASP A 360 7.48 -14.63 22.35
N ALA A 361 6.52 -15.20 23.09
CA ALA A 361 5.34 -14.48 23.58
C ALA A 361 5.68 -13.26 24.45
N GLN A 362 6.80 -13.28 25.17
CA GLN A 362 7.28 -12.14 25.95
C GLN A 362 7.79 -11.04 25.00
N LEU A 363 8.66 -11.39 24.04
CA LEU A 363 9.19 -10.45 23.05
C LEU A 363 8.07 -9.77 22.24
N LEU A 364 7.10 -10.57 21.74
CA LEU A 364 5.94 -10.06 21.03
C LEU A 364 5.06 -9.18 21.94
N GLY A 365 4.96 -9.50 23.23
CA GLY A 365 4.26 -8.72 24.24
C GLY A 365 4.88 -7.34 24.46
N GLU A 366 6.20 -7.31 24.66
CA GLU A 366 7.01 -6.13 24.90
C GLU A 366 7.04 -5.21 23.67
N ALA A 367 7.22 -5.75 22.46
CA ALA A 367 7.29 -4.97 21.21
C ALA A 367 5.99 -4.25 20.79
N ARG A 368 4.94 -4.28 21.62
CA ARG A 368 3.81 -3.35 21.50
C ARG A 368 4.13 -1.97 22.06
N ASP A 369 5.25 -1.83 22.75
CA ASP A 369 5.85 -0.59 23.22
C ASP A 369 7.00 -0.18 22.29
N PRO A 370 7.04 1.07 21.80
CA PRO A 370 8.09 1.51 20.89
C PRO A 370 9.49 1.52 21.51
N ASN A 371 9.62 1.48 22.83
CA ASN A 371 10.91 1.42 23.55
C ASN A 371 11.53 0.02 23.54
N THR A 372 10.76 -1.02 23.23
CA THR A 372 11.22 -2.42 23.19
C THR A 372 10.92 -3.08 21.85
N PRO A 373 11.41 -2.52 20.72
CA PRO A 373 11.03 -2.99 19.39
C PRO A 373 11.67 -4.34 19.05
N ILE A 374 11.07 -5.06 18.10
CA ILE A 374 11.73 -6.20 17.46
C ILE A 374 12.77 -5.72 16.46
N TYR A 375 14.00 -6.21 16.56
CA TYR A 375 15.07 -5.91 15.62
C TYR A 375 15.01 -6.85 14.40
N LEU A 376 14.75 -6.27 13.23
CA LEU A 376 14.65 -7.01 11.95
C LEU A 376 16.01 -7.16 11.25
N SER A 377 16.98 -6.35 11.65
CA SER A 377 18.37 -6.39 11.23
C SER A 377 19.25 -5.66 12.25
N TYR A 378 20.55 -5.85 12.12
CA TYR A 378 21.57 -5.24 12.97
C TYR A 378 22.69 -4.69 12.09
N THR A 379 23.46 -3.75 12.62
CA THR A 379 24.66 -3.25 11.95
C THR A 379 25.76 -4.32 11.94
N LEU A 380 26.77 -4.18 11.08
CA LEU A 380 27.84 -5.17 10.98
C LEU A 380 28.70 -5.21 12.24
N LYS A 381 28.96 -4.07 12.87
CA LYS A 381 29.64 -4.00 14.17
C LYS A 381 28.88 -4.74 15.27
N ASP A 382 27.56 -4.61 15.29
CA ASP A 382 26.71 -5.30 16.28
C ASP A 382 26.69 -6.82 16.03
N LEU A 383 26.63 -7.25 14.77
CA LEU A 383 26.69 -8.67 14.42
C LEU A 383 28.06 -9.31 14.71
N LYS A 384 29.14 -8.53 14.60
CA LYS A 384 30.51 -8.99 14.92
C LYS A 384 30.66 -9.38 16.40
N LYS A 385 29.93 -8.76 17.33
CA LYS A 385 29.93 -9.11 18.76
C LYS A 385 29.50 -10.55 19.04
N VAL A 386 28.72 -11.13 18.13
CA VAL A 386 28.17 -12.49 18.24
C VAL A 386 28.61 -13.38 17.07
N GLU A 387 29.69 -13.00 16.39
CA GLU A 387 30.29 -13.69 15.25
C GLU A 387 29.25 -14.18 14.22
N SER A 388 28.27 -13.32 13.92
CA SER A 388 27.15 -13.66 13.06
C SER A 388 27.20 -12.92 11.74
N GLN A 389 26.66 -13.54 10.69
CA GLN A 389 26.32 -12.85 9.45
C GLN A 389 24.89 -12.26 9.54
N PRO A 390 24.55 -11.30 8.66
CA PRO A 390 23.19 -10.85 8.47
C PRO A 390 22.24 -12.02 8.17
N HIS A 391 21.02 -11.94 8.69
CA HIS A 391 19.98 -12.91 8.33
C HIS A 391 19.62 -12.75 6.83
N PRO A 392 19.48 -13.83 6.04
CA PRO A 392 19.21 -13.70 4.59
C PRO A 392 17.94 -12.92 4.23
N TYR A 393 16.96 -12.92 5.14
CA TYR A 393 15.69 -12.19 5.02
C TYR A 393 15.63 -10.94 5.90
N ALA A 394 16.77 -10.48 6.44
CA ALA A 394 16.85 -9.27 7.25
C ALA A 394 16.20 -8.09 6.54
N GLN A 395 15.46 -7.26 7.27
CA GLN A 395 14.87 -6.04 6.73
C GLN A 395 15.69 -4.83 7.14
N TYR A 396 16.03 -3.99 6.18
CA TYR A 396 16.81 -2.77 6.36
C TYR A 396 15.95 -1.55 6.06
N TYR A 397 16.35 -0.42 6.64
CA TYR A 397 15.82 0.87 6.24
C TYR A 397 16.71 1.43 5.13
N ALA A 398 16.25 1.31 3.88
CA ALA A 398 17.01 1.67 2.71
C ALA A 398 16.96 3.19 2.46
N MET A 399 18.14 3.76 2.22
CA MET A 399 18.37 5.14 1.81
C MET A 399 18.83 5.14 0.36
N GLY A 400 18.15 5.88 -0.51
CA GLY A 400 18.57 6.08 -1.89
C GLY A 400 19.52 7.27 -2.02
N LEU A 401 19.79 7.69 -3.26
CA LEU A 401 20.69 8.81 -3.56
C LEU A 401 20.14 10.17 -3.11
N LYS A 402 18.82 10.35 -3.20
CA LYS A 402 18.16 11.67 -2.99
C LYS A 402 17.10 11.68 -1.88
N GLN A 403 16.69 10.51 -1.41
CA GLN A 403 15.61 10.33 -0.43
C GLN A 403 15.70 8.93 0.21
N SER A 404 14.93 8.69 1.26
CA SER A 404 14.73 7.32 1.74
C SER A 404 13.89 6.50 0.76
N ILE A 405 14.20 5.20 0.69
CA ILE A 405 13.44 4.18 -0.04
C ILE A 405 12.49 3.46 0.93
N GLY A 406 12.81 3.44 2.22
CA GLY A 406 11.98 2.82 3.26
C GLY A 406 12.38 1.39 3.56
N ILE A 407 11.49 0.64 4.21
CA ILE A 407 11.78 -0.73 4.66
C ILE A 407 11.85 -1.67 3.45
N LEU A 408 12.98 -2.37 3.29
CA LEU A 408 13.22 -3.33 2.21
C LEU A 408 14.06 -4.52 2.73
N SER A 409 13.75 -5.73 2.28
CA SER A 409 14.50 -6.93 2.70
C SER A 409 15.80 -7.11 1.93
N LEU A 410 16.81 -7.71 2.56
CA LEU A 410 18.09 -8.04 1.94
C LEU A 410 17.93 -8.87 0.67
N GLN A 411 17.04 -9.86 0.66
CA GLN A 411 16.71 -10.65 -0.53
C GLN A 411 16.25 -9.81 -1.73
N ARG A 412 15.67 -8.62 -1.51
CA ARG A 412 15.20 -7.74 -2.58
C ARG A 412 16.29 -6.77 -3.04
N LEU A 413 17.27 -6.49 -2.18
CA LEU A 413 18.47 -5.71 -2.50
C LEU A 413 19.50 -6.54 -3.26
N GLN A 414 19.60 -7.83 -2.92
CA GLN A 414 20.39 -8.80 -3.66
C GLN A 414 19.49 -9.37 -4.75
N LYS A 415 19.50 -8.82 -5.97
CA LYS A 415 18.83 -9.47 -7.12
C LYS A 415 19.31 -10.93 -7.16
N GLN A 416 18.48 -11.87 -6.70
CA GLN A 416 18.80 -13.29 -6.77
C GLN A 416 18.63 -13.68 -8.23
N ASN A 417 19.74 -13.83 -8.94
CA ASN A 417 19.79 -14.52 -10.23
C ASN A 417 19.32 -15.97 -10.07
#